data_AF-A0A941A2P2-F1
#
_entry.id   AF-A0A941A2P2-F1
#
_cell.length_a   1.000
_cell.length_b   1.000
_cell.length_c   1.000
_cell.angle_alpha   90.00
_cell.angle_beta   90.00
_cell.angle_gamma   90.00
#
_symmetry.space_group_name_H-M   'P 1'
#
loop_
_entity.id
_entity.type
_entity.pdbx_description
1 polymer ?
#
loop_
_entity_poly.entity_id
_entity_poly.type
_entity_poly.pdbx_seq_one_letter_code
_entity_poly.pdbx_strand_id
1 'polypeptide(L)' 'PEPLPLDHPLRALPRVLLTPHAAWYSEEAEPELRRRAARTIVQALRGERPATLLNPEVCG' A
#
# COMPACT_ATOMS: atom_id res chain seq x y z
N PRO A 1 4.30 10.65 11.52
CA PRO A 1 3.41 11.40 10.59
C PRO A 1 3.94 11.25 9.17
N GLU A 2 3.05 11.25 8.19
CA GLU A 2 3.40 11.28 6.78
C GLU A 2 2.69 12.46 6.10
N PRO A 3 3.43 13.33 5.36
CA PRO A 3 4.88 13.34 5.22
C PRO A 3 5.59 13.69 6.55
N LEU A 4 6.89 13.36 6.65
CA LEU A 4 7.68 13.73 7.82
C LEU A 4 7.79 15.28 7.92
N PRO A 5 7.46 15.92 9.07
CA PRO A 5 7.59 17.36 9.26
C PRO A 5 8.98 17.89 8.90
N LEU A 6 9.05 19.11 8.37
CA LEU A 6 10.30 19.69 7.88
C LEU A 6 11.30 20.01 9.00
N ASP A 7 10.80 20.30 10.19
CA ASP A 7 11.55 20.58 11.41
C ASP A 7 11.85 19.32 12.25
N HIS A 8 11.53 18.13 11.74
CA HIS A 8 11.74 16.89 12.47
C HIS A 8 13.24 16.57 12.65
N PRO A 9 13.72 16.25 13.86
CA PRO A 9 15.15 16.10 14.16
C PRO A 9 15.86 15.02 13.33
N LEU A 10 15.14 13.96 12.93
CA LEU A 10 15.70 12.90 12.06
C LEU A 10 16.22 13.41 10.72
N ARG A 11 15.74 14.55 10.22
CA ARG A 11 16.22 15.15 8.96
C ARG A 11 17.65 15.69 9.05
N ALA A 12 18.14 15.98 10.26
CA ALA A 12 19.48 16.54 10.48
C ALA A 12 20.51 15.51 10.97
N LEU A 13 20.12 14.24 11.15
CA LEU A 13 21.02 13.23 11.70
C LEU A 13 22.03 12.74 10.63
N PRO A 14 23.34 12.80 10.92
CA PRO A 14 24.39 12.54 9.91
C PRO A 14 24.52 11.06 9.49
N ARG A 15 23.83 10.14 10.17
CA ARG A 15 23.90 8.69 9.94
C ARG A 15 22.54 8.09 9.59
N VAL A 16 21.64 8.90 9.06
CA VAL A 16 20.28 8.49 8.70
C VAL A 16 20.04 8.74 7.21
N LEU A 17 19.52 7.73 6.52
CA LEU A 17 18.97 7.84 5.17
C LEU A 17 17.45 7.79 5.26
N LEU A 18 16.79 8.80 4.69
CA LEU A 18 15.32 8.90 4.67
C LEU A 18 14.82 8.62 3.25
N THR A 19 13.82 7.74 3.13
CA THR A 19 13.06 7.54 1.90
C THR A 19 11.60 7.94 2.14
N PRO A 20 10.94 8.65 1.20
CA PRO A 20 9.60 9.20 1.43
C PRO A 20 8.49 8.16 1.20
N HIS A 21 8.50 7.07 1.97
CA HIS A 21 7.52 5.97 1.84
C HIS A 21 7.40 5.42 0.40
N ALA A 22 8.48 5.45 -0.37
CA ALA A 22 8.50 5.02 -1.77
C ALA A 22 8.99 3.58 -1.94
N ALA A 23 9.12 2.80 -0.87
CA ALA A 23 9.66 1.43 -0.93
C ALA A 23 8.79 0.46 -1.74
N TRP A 24 7.49 0.76 -1.89
CA TRP A 24 6.57 -0.05 -2.69
C TRP A 24 6.65 0.23 -4.19
N TYR A 25 7.22 1.37 -4.59
CA TYR A 25 7.10 1.89 -5.95
C TYR A 25 8.14 1.28 -6.91
N SER A 26 7.63 0.81 -8.04
CA SER A 26 8.36 0.67 -9.31
C SER A 26 7.37 0.95 -10.45
N GLU A 27 7.87 1.20 -11.66
CA GLU A 27 7.00 1.41 -12.84
C GLU A 27 6.11 0.19 -13.12
N GLU A 28 6.57 -1.01 -12.77
CA GLU A 28 5.84 -2.26 -12.90
C GLU A 28 4.87 -2.49 -11.74
N ALA A 29 5.27 -2.15 -10.50
CA ALA A 29 4.47 -2.39 -9.31
C ALA A 29 3.22 -1.51 -9.26
N GLU A 30 3.34 -0.24 -9.68
CA GLU A 30 2.23 0.73 -9.63
C GLU A 30 0.97 0.27 -10.39
N PRO A 31 1.05 -0.09 -11.69
CA PRO A 31 -0.13 -0.55 -12.41
C PRO A 31 -0.60 -1.93 -11.94
N GLU A 32 0.29 -2.81 -11.45
CA GLU A 32 -0.12 -4.12 -10.91
C GLU A 32 -0.92 -3.99 -9.61
N LEU A 33 -0.49 -3.11 -8.70
CA LEU A 33 -1.21 -2.80 -7.46
C LEU A 33 -2.65 -2.36 -7.76
N ARG A 34 -2.80 -1.41 -8.69
CA ARG A 34 -4.11 -0.89 -9.12
C ARG A 34 -4.98 -1.99 -9.77
N ARG A 35 -4.40 -2.83 -10.64
CA ARG A 35 -5.10 -3.95 -11.26
C ARG A 35 -5.54 -5.00 -10.25
N ARG A 36 -4.73 -5.32 -9.25
CA ARG A 36 -5.09 -6.27 -8.18
C ARG A 36 -6.28 -5.75 -7.39
N ALA A 37 -6.23 -4.51 -6.93
CA ALA A 37 -7.32 -3.89 -6.18
C ALA A 37 -8.64 -3.90 -6.98
N ALA A 38 -8.61 -3.49 -8.25
CA ALA A 38 -9.79 -3.51 -9.12
C ALA A 38 -10.36 -4.94 -9.31
N ARG A 39 -9.49 -5.94 -9.52
CA ARG A 39 -9.91 -7.35 -9.64
C ARG A 39 -10.58 -7.85 -8.35
N THR A 40 -10.00 -7.55 -7.19
CA THR A 40 -10.57 -7.91 -5.88
C THR A 40 -11.98 -7.34 -5.69
N ILE A 41 -12.19 -6.07 -6.09
CA ILE A 41 -13.52 -5.43 -6.04
C ILE A 41 -14.52 -6.17 -6.93
N VAL A 42 -14.14 -6.49 -8.17
CA VAL A 42 -15.01 -7.23 -9.11
C VAL A 42 -15.38 -8.62 -8.56
N GLN A 43 -14.43 -9.33 -7.97
CA GLN A 43 -14.68 -10.64 -7.35
C GLN A 43 -15.72 -10.53 -6.23
N ALA A 44 -15.53 -9.57 -5.31
CA ALA A 44 -16.46 -9.34 -4.22
C ALA A 44 -17.89 -9.02 -4.72
N LEU A 45 -18.00 -8.17 -5.76
CA LEU A 45 -19.30 -7.82 -6.36
C LEU A 45 -19.99 -9.00 -7.06
N ARG A 46 -19.25 -10.05 -7.42
CA ARG A 46 -19.79 -11.30 -7.99
C ARG A 46 -20.15 -12.35 -6.93
N GLY A 47 -19.94 -12.05 -5.65
CA GLY A 47 -20.06 -13.05 -4.58
C GLY A 47 -18.92 -14.07 -4.57
N GLU A 48 -17.83 -13.79 -5.28
CA GLU A 48 -16.63 -14.63 -5.23
C GLU A 48 -15.78 -14.22 -4.02
N ARG A 49 -15.19 -15.19 -3.33
CA ARG A 49 -14.25 -14.93 -2.23
C ARG A 49 -12.91 -14.44 -2.79
N PRO A 50 -12.47 -13.20 -2.50
CA PRO A 50 -11.17 -12.73 -2.99
C PRO A 50 -10.02 -13.47 -2.30
N ALA A 51 -8.99 -13.84 -3.05
CA ALA A 51 -7.84 -14.60 -2.55
C ALA A 51 -7.04 -13.85 -1.45
N THR A 52 -7.12 -12.52 -1.43
CA THR A 52 -6.42 -11.64 -0.49
C THR A 52 -7.32 -11.14 0.66
N LEU A 53 -8.47 -11.77 0.89
CA LEU A 53 -9.38 -11.37 1.97
C LEU A 53 -8.78 -11.70 3.34
N LEU A 54 -8.49 -10.68 4.14
CA LEU A 54 -7.85 -10.80 5.45
C LEU A 54 -8.82 -11.12 6.60
N ASN A 55 -10.09 -10.77 6.43
CA ASN A 55 -11.19 -11.00 7.36
C ASN A 55 -12.21 -11.98 6.77
N PRO A 56 -11.95 -13.30 6.77
CA PRO A 56 -12.84 -14.28 6.16
C PRO A 56 -14.27 -14.29 6.72
N GLU A 57 -14.46 -13.86 7.95
CA GLU A 57 -15.76 -13.79 8.64
C GLU A 57 -16.74 -12.81 8.01
N VAL A 58 -16.27 -11.85 7.21
CA VAL A 58 -17.14 -10.93 6.45
C VAL A 58 -17.47 -11.46 5.06
N CYS A 59 -16.92 -12.61 4.67
CA CYS A 59 -17.25 -13.26 3.41
C CYS A 59 -18.63 -13.89 3.55
N GLY A 60 -19.64 -13.28 2.92
CA GLY A 60 -21.00 -13.79 2.81
C GLY A 60 -21.13 -14.88 1.75
#